data_AF-A0A2M8JAQ8-F1
#
_entry.id   AF-A0A2M8JAQ8-F1
#
_cell.length_a   1.000
_cell.length_b   1.000
_cell.length_c   1.000
_cell.angle_alpha   90.00
_cell.angle_beta   90.00
_cell.angle_gamma   90.00
#
_symmetry.space_group_name_H-M   'P 1'
#
loop_
_entity.id
_entity.type
_entity.pdbx_description
1 polymer ?
#
loop_
_entity_poly.entity_id
_entity_poly.type
_entity_poly.pdbx_seq_one_letter_code
_entity_poly.pdbx_strand_id
1 'polypeptide(L)'
;MKKTLSLLALLTFSSFVSAQEVKLKKKKVLFDGIEVLSYEREDAGVFQIHFYDLKSNDEILFLKRNNNETPAYYEDDYTQIKFIGLKKGLEVKQQKSWTAYLEWLVKNKVLNSDGTLNEEKVDALIQNYDENITKRTIR
;
A
#
# COMPACT_ATOMS: atom_id res chain seq x y z
N MET A 1 -23.20 59.89 2.70
CA MET A 1 -23.54 58.54 3.21
C MET A 1 -23.18 57.50 2.15
N LYS A 2 -21.96 56.97 2.18
CA LYS A 2 -21.50 55.83 1.36
C LYS A 2 -20.30 55.20 2.06
N LYS A 3 -20.48 54.09 2.77
CA LYS A 3 -19.43 53.08 3.03
C LYS A 3 -20.12 51.73 3.15
N THR A 4 -20.50 51.22 1.99
CA THR A 4 -20.99 49.86 1.76
C THR A 4 -19.87 48.86 1.96
N LEU A 5 -20.22 47.74 2.60
CA LEU A 5 -19.71 46.39 2.33
C LEU A 5 -18.18 46.24 2.22
N SER A 6 -17.54 45.88 3.34
CA SER A 6 -16.21 45.28 3.32
C SER A 6 -16.13 44.19 4.39
N LEU A 7 -16.97 43.17 4.24
CA LEU A 7 -16.93 41.98 5.08
C LEU A 7 -17.38 40.74 4.29
N LEU A 8 -16.78 40.50 3.12
CA LEU A 8 -17.03 39.27 2.37
C LEU A 8 -15.84 38.92 1.47
N ALA A 9 -14.70 38.58 2.06
CA ALA A 9 -13.58 37.96 1.34
C ALA A 9 -12.70 37.11 2.27
N LEU A 10 -13.28 36.37 3.21
CA LEU A 10 -12.63 35.16 3.75
C LEU A 10 -13.09 33.98 2.89
N LEU A 11 -12.54 33.92 1.67
CA LEU A 11 -12.60 32.72 0.85
C LEU A 11 -11.73 31.67 1.54
N THR A 12 -12.37 30.84 2.35
CA THR A 12 -11.84 29.58 2.85
C THR A 12 -11.54 28.69 1.64
N PHE A 13 -10.31 28.74 1.15
CA PHE A 13 -9.76 27.65 0.34
C PHE A 13 -9.56 26.46 1.27
N SER A 14 -10.64 25.72 1.55
CA SER A 14 -10.51 24.35 2.01
C SER A 14 -9.89 23.56 0.87
N SER A 15 -8.57 23.39 0.90
CA SER A 15 -7.88 22.44 0.03
C SER A 15 -8.49 21.08 0.28
N PHE A 16 -9.33 20.62 -0.65
CA PHE A 16 -9.83 19.26 -0.70
C PHE A 16 -8.62 18.36 -0.96
N VAL A 17 -7.99 17.90 0.12
CA VAL A 17 -7.03 16.80 0.07
C VAL A 17 -7.85 15.54 -0.14
N SER A 18 -8.21 15.26 -1.39
CA SER A 18 -8.82 13.98 -1.73
C SER A 18 -7.77 12.89 -1.55
N ALA A 19 -8.05 11.95 -0.65
CA ALA A 19 -7.27 10.72 -0.57
C ALA A 19 -7.53 9.90 -1.84
N GLN A 20 -6.46 9.41 -2.47
CA GLN A 20 -6.53 8.51 -3.63
C GLN A 20 -7.35 7.26 -3.25
N GLU A 21 -8.45 6.99 -3.94
CA GLU A 21 -9.25 5.80 -3.71
C GLU A 21 -8.58 4.59 -4.34
N VAL A 22 -8.38 3.50 -3.57
CA VAL A 22 -7.80 2.25 -4.06
C VAL A 22 -8.84 1.14 -4.01
N LYS A 23 -9.01 0.41 -5.12
CA LYS A 23 -9.96 -0.71 -5.23
C LYS A 23 -9.32 -1.94 -5.87
N LEU A 24 -9.69 -3.12 -5.38
CA LEU A 24 -9.38 -4.41 -6.00
C LEU A 24 -10.66 -4.97 -6.62
N LYS A 25 -10.75 -5.00 -7.94
CA LYS A 25 -11.96 -5.42 -8.67
C LYS A 25 -11.59 -6.21 -9.92
N LYS A 26 -12.23 -7.37 -10.13
CA LYS A 26 -12.05 -8.19 -11.35
C LYS A 26 -10.58 -8.46 -11.71
N LYS A 27 -9.75 -8.85 -10.73
CA LYS A 27 -8.29 -9.07 -10.89
C LYS A 27 -7.49 -7.82 -11.30
N LYS A 28 -8.06 -6.62 -11.12
CA LYS A 28 -7.42 -5.33 -11.37
C LYS A 28 -7.36 -4.48 -10.11
N VAL A 29 -6.28 -3.72 -9.98
CA VAL A 29 -6.13 -2.64 -9.01
C VAL A 29 -6.54 -1.35 -9.70
N LEU A 30 -7.47 -0.61 -9.10
CA LEU A 30 -7.96 0.65 -9.61
C LEU A 30 -7.61 1.78 -8.65
N PHE A 31 -7.01 2.85 -9.17
CA PHE A 31 -6.79 4.11 -8.46
C PHE A 31 -7.76 5.16 -9.03
N ASP A 32 -8.67 5.67 -8.19
CA ASP A 32 -9.79 6.54 -8.60
C ASP A 32 -10.55 6.01 -9.83
N GLY A 33 -10.71 4.69 -9.92
CA GLY A 33 -11.39 4.03 -11.03
C GLY A 33 -10.54 3.76 -12.28
N ILE A 34 -9.27 4.18 -12.30
CA ILE A 34 -8.32 3.89 -13.38
C ILE A 34 -7.56 2.61 -13.07
N GLU A 35 -7.54 1.65 -13.99
CA GLU A 35 -6.74 0.42 -13.84
C GLU A 35 -5.25 0.74 -13.88
N VAL A 36 -4.52 0.36 -12.83
CA VAL A 36 -3.09 0.63 -12.68
C VAL A 36 -2.23 -0.63 -12.60
N LEU A 37 -2.77 -1.71 -12.02
CA LEU A 37 -2.08 -3.00 -11.87
C LEU A 37 -3.10 -4.14 -12.08
N SER A 38 -2.60 -5.34 -12.37
CA SER A 38 -3.37 -6.58 -12.16
C SER A 38 -2.96 -7.25 -10.86
N TYR A 39 -3.83 -8.10 -10.32
CA TYR A 39 -3.50 -8.91 -9.16
C TYR A 39 -4.02 -10.34 -9.28
N GLU A 40 -3.31 -11.25 -8.63
CA GLU A 40 -3.72 -12.63 -8.43
C GLU A 40 -3.66 -13.01 -6.96
N ARG A 41 -4.63 -13.82 -6.54
CA ARG A 41 -4.72 -14.39 -5.19
C ARG A 41 -4.77 -15.89 -5.36
N GLU A 42 -4.08 -16.62 -4.50
CA GLU A 42 -4.30 -18.06 -4.39
C GLU A 42 -5.66 -18.33 -3.76
N ASP A 43 -6.37 -19.35 -4.25
CA ASP A 43 -7.68 -19.73 -3.72
C ASP A 43 -7.57 -20.47 -2.37
N ALA A 44 -8.63 -20.36 -1.55
CA ALA A 44 -8.82 -20.91 -0.20
C ALA A 44 -7.77 -20.49 0.86
N GLY A 45 -8.16 -19.58 1.77
CA GLY A 45 -7.32 -19.19 2.91
C GLY A 45 -6.28 -18.11 2.59
N VAL A 46 -6.55 -17.22 1.63
CA VAL A 46 -5.60 -16.26 1.03
C VAL A 46 -4.65 -15.59 2.04
N PHE A 47 -3.46 -16.19 2.19
CA PHE A 47 -2.33 -15.60 2.89
C PHE A 47 -1.46 -14.76 1.97
N GLN A 48 -1.59 -14.88 0.65
CA GLN A 48 -0.74 -14.17 -0.30
C GLN A 48 -1.46 -13.55 -1.49
N ILE A 49 -0.91 -12.44 -1.98
CA ILE A 49 -1.40 -11.70 -3.14
C ILE A 49 -0.21 -11.17 -3.94
N HIS A 50 -0.29 -11.36 -5.25
CA HIS A 50 0.70 -10.94 -6.23
C HIS A 50 0.14 -9.79 -7.06
N PHE A 51 0.97 -8.79 -7.35
CA PHE A 51 0.60 -7.61 -8.15
C PHE A 51 1.56 -7.45 -9.32
N TYR A 52 0.97 -7.21 -10.49
CA TYR A 52 1.66 -7.20 -11.76
C TYR A 52 1.44 -5.87 -12.49
N ASP A 53 2.49 -5.40 -13.16
CA ASP A 53 2.39 -4.28 -14.08
C ASP A 53 1.50 -4.64 -15.29
N LEU A 54 0.64 -3.72 -15.72
CA LEU A 54 -0.34 -3.98 -16.78
C LEU A 54 0.28 -4.10 -18.18
N LYS A 55 1.48 -3.53 -18.40
CA LYS A 55 2.10 -3.46 -19.73
C LYS A 55 3.05 -4.64 -19.95
N SER A 56 3.93 -4.88 -18.99
CA SER A 56 4.97 -5.90 -19.03
C SER A 56 4.49 -7.26 -18.52
N ASN A 57 3.43 -7.28 -17.69
CA ASN A 57 3.02 -8.44 -16.91
C ASN A 57 4.09 -8.92 -15.91
N ASP A 58 5.10 -8.09 -15.62
CA ASP A 58 6.10 -8.38 -14.60
C ASP A 58 5.48 -8.23 -13.20
N GLU A 59 5.84 -9.14 -12.30
CA GLU A 59 5.47 -9.02 -10.89
C GLU A 59 6.29 -7.89 -10.25
N ILE A 60 5.60 -6.91 -9.65
CA ILE A 60 6.26 -5.75 -9.04
C ILE A 60 6.18 -5.77 -7.51
N LEU A 61 5.12 -6.36 -6.97
CA LEU A 61 4.80 -6.31 -5.54
C LEU A 61 4.14 -7.62 -5.11
N PHE A 62 4.63 -8.16 -4.00
CA PHE A 62 4.13 -9.38 -3.39
C PHE A 62 3.86 -9.15 -1.91
N LEU A 63 2.69 -9.55 -1.43
CA LEU A 63 2.34 -9.50 -0.02
C LEU A 63 2.00 -10.90 0.48
N LYS A 64 2.55 -11.26 1.64
CA LYS A 64 2.26 -12.52 2.33
C LYS A 64 2.02 -12.29 3.81
N ARG A 65 0.86 -12.70 4.31
CA ARG A 65 0.56 -12.87 5.73
C ARG A 65 1.23 -14.15 6.21
N ASN A 66 1.93 -14.05 7.32
CA ASN A 66 2.56 -15.15 8.01
C ASN A 66 1.94 -15.23 9.40
N ASN A 67 1.47 -16.42 9.76
CA ASN A 67 0.97 -16.72 11.09
C ASN A 67 2.09 -17.09 12.06
N ASN A 68 3.33 -16.68 11.77
CA ASN A 68 4.56 -17.04 12.47
C ASN A 68 4.69 -18.52 12.91
N GLU A 69 4.11 -19.46 12.16
CA GLU A 69 4.09 -20.90 12.49
C GLU A 69 3.30 -21.25 13.77
N THR A 70 2.40 -20.36 14.21
CA THR A 70 1.55 -20.47 15.40
C THR A 70 0.05 -20.36 15.01
N PRO A 71 -0.59 -21.41 14.46
CA PRO A 71 -1.93 -21.35 13.83
C PRO A 71 -3.14 -20.92 14.69
N ALA A 72 -2.93 -20.49 15.94
CA ALA A 72 -3.97 -19.96 16.83
C ALA A 72 -3.51 -18.73 17.65
N TYR A 73 -2.27 -18.27 17.45
CA TYR A 73 -1.70 -17.14 18.16
C TYR A 73 -1.50 -16.00 17.17
N TYR A 74 -2.36 -14.98 17.22
CA TYR A 74 -2.38 -13.93 16.20
C TYR A 74 -1.52 -12.70 16.55
N GLU A 75 -0.96 -12.64 17.75
CA GLU A 75 -0.20 -11.46 18.23
C GLU A 75 1.19 -11.33 17.61
N ASP A 76 1.75 -12.44 17.13
CA ASP A 76 3.04 -12.52 16.45
C ASP A 76 2.91 -12.66 14.92
N ASP A 77 1.68 -12.71 14.40
CA ASP A 77 1.40 -12.60 12.99
C ASP A 77 2.00 -11.34 12.39
N TYR A 78 2.46 -11.46 11.15
CA TYR A 78 3.02 -10.35 10.43
C TYR A 78 2.79 -10.47 8.93
N THR A 79 2.98 -9.39 8.22
CA THR A 79 2.96 -9.39 6.76
C THR A 79 4.33 -9.08 6.21
N GLN A 80 4.77 -9.90 5.27
CA GLN A 80 5.90 -9.65 4.40
C GLN A 80 5.42 -8.87 3.18
N ILE A 81 6.14 -7.79 2.87
CA ILE A 81 5.92 -6.97 1.67
C ILE A 81 7.22 -7.02 0.88
N LYS A 82 7.17 -7.49 -0.37
CA LYS A 82 8.36 -7.60 -1.25
C LYS A 82 8.17 -6.77 -2.51
N PHE A 83 9.18 -5.97 -2.83
CA PHE A 83 9.30 -5.20 -4.06
C PHE A 83 10.19 -5.99 -5.02
N ILE A 84 9.57 -6.75 -5.91
CA ILE A 84 10.21 -7.87 -6.63
C ILE A 84 11.36 -7.39 -7.51
N GLY A 85 11.11 -6.42 -8.40
CA GLY A 85 12.14 -5.86 -9.28
C GLY A 85 13.32 -5.21 -8.56
N LEU A 86 13.10 -4.70 -7.34
CA LEU A 86 14.12 -4.07 -6.52
C LEU A 86 14.86 -5.05 -5.61
N LYS A 87 14.39 -6.30 -5.48
CA LYS A 87 14.91 -7.31 -4.53
C LYS A 87 14.95 -6.80 -3.08
N LYS A 88 13.98 -5.96 -2.72
CA LYS A 88 13.84 -5.35 -1.40
C LYS A 88 12.53 -5.80 -0.75
N GLY A 89 12.44 -5.70 0.57
CA GLY A 89 11.22 -6.02 1.29
C GLY A 89 11.30 -5.63 2.76
N LEU A 90 10.15 -5.69 3.42
CA LEU A 90 10.01 -5.42 4.85
C LEU A 90 8.97 -6.34 5.47
N GLU A 91 9.04 -6.43 6.80
CA GLU A 91 8.12 -7.20 7.63
C GLU A 91 7.46 -6.29 8.65
N VAL A 92 6.13 -6.32 8.72
CA VAL A 92 5.35 -5.48 9.64
C VAL A 92 4.32 -6.34 10.39
N LYS A 93 4.18 -6.15 11.70
CA LYS A 93 3.16 -6.84 12.51
C LYS A 93 1.74 -6.41 12.17
N GLN A 94 1.57 -5.21 11.65
CA GLN A 94 0.25 -4.62 11.48
C GLN A 94 -0.59 -5.38 10.45
N GLN A 95 -1.64 -6.08 10.86
CA GLN A 95 -2.56 -6.72 9.92
C GLN A 95 -3.44 -5.68 9.22
N LYS A 96 -3.17 -5.40 7.94
CA LYS A 96 -4.03 -4.60 7.07
C LYS A 96 -4.75 -5.48 6.05
N SER A 97 -5.85 -4.97 5.49
CA SER A 97 -6.40 -5.52 4.25
C SER A 97 -5.41 -5.29 3.10
N TRP A 98 -5.48 -6.11 2.04
CA TRP A 98 -4.63 -5.93 0.86
C TRP A 98 -4.76 -4.52 0.25
N THR A 99 -5.99 -4.00 0.20
CA THR A 99 -6.26 -2.63 -0.24
C THR A 99 -5.60 -1.59 0.66
N ALA A 100 -5.70 -1.76 1.99
CA ALA A 100 -5.09 -0.83 2.94
C ALA A 100 -3.56 -0.83 2.90
N TYR A 101 -2.93 -1.93 2.48
CA TYR A 101 -1.50 -1.92 2.17
C TYR A 101 -1.18 -1.09 0.94
N LEU A 102 -1.94 -1.24 -0.15
CA LEU A 102 -1.74 -0.42 -1.34
C LEU A 102 -1.95 1.07 -1.05
N GLU A 103 -3.00 1.42 -0.30
CA GLU A 103 -3.23 2.80 0.18
C GLU A 103 -2.05 3.31 1.02
N TRP A 104 -1.49 2.47 1.88
CA TRP A 104 -0.32 2.82 2.68
C TRP A 104 0.92 3.06 1.82
N LEU A 105 1.15 2.24 0.79
CA LEU A 105 2.25 2.42 -0.16
C LEU A 105 2.07 3.70 -0.98
N VAL A 106 0.85 3.99 -1.46
CA VAL A 106 0.53 5.24 -2.18
C VAL A 106 0.73 6.46 -1.28
N LYS A 107 0.23 6.41 -0.03
CA LYS A 107 0.39 7.49 0.95
C LYS A 107 1.86 7.81 1.24
N ASN A 108 2.72 6.80 1.28
CA ASN A 108 4.17 6.97 1.45
C ASN A 108 4.92 7.25 0.14
N LYS A 109 4.21 7.43 -0.98
CA LYS A 109 4.77 7.69 -2.32
C LYS A 109 5.70 6.56 -2.80
N VAL A 110 5.49 5.35 -2.31
CA VAL A 110 6.21 4.14 -2.72
C VAL A 110 5.64 3.60 -4.02
N LEU A 111 4.30 3.56 -4.10
CA LEU A 111 3.57 3.19 -5.31
C LEU A 111 3.01 4.47 -5.93
N ASN A 112 3.47 4.80 -7.12
CA ASN A 112 3.04 5.96 -7.88
C ASN A 112 1.64 5.75 -8.46
N SER A 113 0.97 6.84 -8.86
CA SER A 113 -0.37 6.81 -9.44
C SER A 113 -0.48 6.02 -10.75
N ASP A 114 0.64 5.76 -11.42
CA ASP A 114 0.72 4.97 -12.66
C ASP A 114 1.05 3.49 -12.41
N GLY A 115 1.17 3.06 -11.16
CA GLY A 115 1.53 1.69 -10.79
C GLY A 115 3.03 1.42 -10.69
N THR A 116 3.90 2.40 -10.94
CA THR A 116 5.36 2.23 -10.82
C THR A 116 5.85 2.39 -9.38
N LEU A 117 7.00 1.78 -9.07
CA LEU A 117 7.63 1.90 -7.75
C LEU A 117 8.67 3.03 -7.73
N ASN A 118 8.67 3.81 -6.65
CA ASN A 118 9.71 4.78 -6.34
C ASN A 118 10.77 4.14 -5.42
N GLU A 119 11.95 3.83 -5.96
CA GLU A 119 13.00 3.13 -5.22
C GLU A 119 13.49 3.87 -3.97
N GLU A 120 13.69 5.19 -4.04
CA GLU A 120 14.12 5.98 -2.88
C GLU A 120 13.10 5.93 -1.73
N LYS A 121 11.80 5.91 -2.09
CA LYS A 121 10.72 5.79 -1.11
C LYS A 121 10.58 4.38 -0.58
N VAL A 122 10.89 3.35 -1.38
CA VAL A 122 11.01 1.97 -0.89
C VAL A 122 12.07 1.89 0.19
N ASP A 123 13.26 2.46 -0.04
CA ASP A 123 14.35 2.46 0.95
C ASP A 123 13.95 3.20 2.23
N ALA A 124 13.35 4.38 2.10
CA ALA A 124 12.85 5.13 3.25
C ALA A 124 11.75 4.37 4.01
N LEU A 125 10.85 3.67 3.31
CA LEU A 125 9.80 2.87 3.95
C LEU A 125 10.42 1.72 4.75
N ILE A 126 11.35 0.98 4.16
CA ILE A 126 12.03 -0.15 4.82
C ILE A 126 12.79 0.34 6.05
N GLN A 127 13.58 1.42 5.93
CA GLN A 127 14.33 1.97 7.05
C GLN A 127 13.45 2.36 8.24
N ASN A 128 12.23 2.86 7.98
CA ASN A 128 11.35 3.37 9.03
C ASN A 128 10.40 2.32 9.61
N TYR A 129 10.07 1.27 8.86
CA TYR A 129 8.99 0.35 9.21
C TYR A 129 9.36 -1.12 9.21
N ASP A 130 10.52 -1.52 8.68
CA ASP A 130 10.91 -2.93 8.74
C ASP A 130 11.21 -3.36 10.18
N GLU A 131 10.37 -4.26 10.70
CA GLU A 131 10.53 -4.84 12.03
C GLU A 131 11.46 -6.05 12.04
N ASN A 132 11.88 -6.54 10.86
CA ASN A 132 12.84 -7.63 10.69
C ASN A 132 12.52 -8.87 11.55
N ILE A 133 11.24 -9.26 11.55
CA ILE A 133 10.61 -10.21 12.45
C ILE A 133 11.25 -11.60 12.30
N THR A 134 11.36 -12.09 11.07
CA THR A 134 11.94 -13.39 10.76
C THR A 134 13.38 -13.54 11.27
N LYS A 135 14.20 -12.48 11.25
CA LYS A 135 15.59 -12.58 11.73
C LYS A 135 15.72 -12.49 13.25
N ARG A 136 14.78 -11.82 13.93
CA ARG A 136 14.82 -11.64 15.40
C ARG A 136 14.07 -12.72 16.18
N THR A 137 13.18 -13.46 15.51
CA THR A 137 12.43 -14.56 16.11
C THR A 137 13.23 -15.85 15.99
N ILE A 138 13.53 -16.47 17.12
CA ILE A 138 14.01 -17.85 17.17
C ILE A 138 12.79 -18.76 16.99
N ARG A 139 12.84 -19.67 16.01
CA ARG A 139 11.80 -20.65 15.74
C ARG A 139 12.26 -22.04 16.17
#